data_AF-A0A933NFD8-F1
#
_entry.id   AF-A0A933NFD8-F1
#
_cell.length_a   1.000
_cell.length_b   1.000
_cell.length_c   1.000
_cell.angle_alpha   90.00
_cell.angle_beta   90.00
_cell.angle_gamma   90.00
#
_symmetry.space_group_name_H-M   'P 1'
#
loop_
_entity.id
_entity.type
_entity.pdbx_description
1 polymer ?
#
loop_
_entity_poly.entity_id
_entity_poly.type
_entity_poly.pdbx_seq_one_letter_code
_entity_poly.pdbx_strand_id
1 'polypeptide(L)'
;MRSSDVPAIRSAKLCLETLKRTKLGSRRIKVVYNHLSMEGVSSKDVQDFINCPVYAEICCDREAVTSAYLSRTPFLLGEMNQISKDVETLTEKIFSGREAL
;
A
#
# COMPACT_ATOMS: atom_id res chain seq x y z
N MET A 1 -12.39 -5.82 15.60
CA MET A 1 -11.31 -4.98 15.04
C MET A 1 -10.01 -5.35 15.74
N ARG A 2 -9.01 -5.87 15.03
CA ARG A 2 -7.66 -5.95 15.62
C ARG A 2 -7.16 -4.51 15.84
N SER A 3 -6.51 -4.26 16.97
CA SER A 3 -6.18 -2.92 17.44
C SER A 3 -5.15 -2.17 16.59
N SER A 4 -4.46 -2.85 15.66
CA SER A 4 -3.34 -2.31 14.88
C SER A 4 -3.73 -1.50 13.64
N ASP A 5 -4.88 -1.77 13.02
CA ASP A 5 -5.23 -1.16 11.73
C ASP A 5 -5.79 0.26 11.90
N VAL A 6 -6.53 0.51 12.98
CA VAL A 6 -7.12 1.84 13.25
C VAL A 6 -6.06 2.92 13.47
N PRO A 7 -4.99 2.69 14.27
CA PRO A 7 -3.90 3.66 14.39
C PRO A 7 -3.22 3.96 13.06
N ALA A 8 -3.00 2.95 12.20
CA ALA A 8 -2.39 3.13 10.90
C ALA A 8 -3.26 3.98 9.97
N ILE A 9 -4.56 3.67 9.88
CA ILE A 9 -5.53 4.42 9.07
C ILE A 9 -5.67 5.87 9.58
N ARG A 10 -5.73 6.08 10.90
CA ARG A 10 -5.77 7.43 11.50
C ARG A 10 -4.51 8.23 11.19
N SER A 11 -3.34 7.60 11.31
CA SER A 11 -2.05 8.25 11.00
C SER A 11 -1.93 8.58 9.53
N ALA A 12 -2.39 7.70 8.64
CA ALA A 12 -2.44 7.93 7.20
C ALA A 12 -3.32 9.16 6.87
N LYS A 13 -4.51 9.28 7.48
CA LYS A 13 -5.37 10.45 7.32
C LYS A 13 -4.68 11.75 7.73
N LEU A 14 -4.06 11.77 8.91
CA LEU A 14 -3.34 12.96 9.40
C LEU A 14 -2.16 13.31 8.48
N CYS A 15 -1.43 12.31 7.98
CA CYS A 15 -0.35 12.50 7.02
C CYS A 15 -0.87 13.12 5.72
N LEU A 16 -1.98 12.60 5.17
CA LEU A 16 -2.62 13.14 3.96
C LEU A 16 -3.08 14.59 4.17
N GLU A 17 -3.71 14.91 5.31
CA GLU A 17 -4.12 16.27 5.65
C GLU A 17 -2.92 17.22 5.79
N THR A 18 -1.83 16.72 6.38
CA THR A 18 -0.57 17.47 6.51
C THR A 18 0.05 17.74 5.14
N LEU A 19 0.16 16.70 4.29
CA LEU A 19 0.71 16.82 2.94
C LEU A 19 -0.13 17.74 2.05
N LYS A 20 -1.46 17.73 2.18
CA LYS A 20 -2.37 18.68 1.50
C LYS A 20 -2.09 20.14 1.84
N ARG A 21 -1.55 20.43 3.04
CA ARG A 21 -1.14 21.78 3.46
C ARG A 21 0.27 22.17 2.98
N THR A 22 1.03 21.23 2.42
CA THR A 22 2.33 21.51 1.81
C THR A 22 2.18 21.88 0.33
N LYS A 23 3.25 22.41 -0.29
CA LYS A 23 3.28 22.65 -1.75
C LYS A 23 3.35 21.37 -2.59
N LEU A 24 3.37 20.19 -1.97
CA LEU A 24 3.26 18.91 -2.66
C LEU A 24 1.80 18.73 -3.09
N GLY A 25 1.46 19.16 -4.29
CA GLY A 25 0.11 19.04 -4.83
C GLY A 25 -0.44 17.61 -4.71
N SER A 26 -1.72 17.49 -4.40
CA SER A 26 -2.43 16.23 -4.15
C SER A 26 -2.24 15.16 -5.24
N ARG A 27 -1.99 15.57 -6.49
CA ARG A 27 -1.74 14.67 -7.64
C ARG A 27 -0.49 13.78 -7.51
N ARG A 28 0.43 14.08 -6.59
CA ARG A 28 1.67 13.30 -6.41
C ARG A 28 1.58 12.24 -5.30
N ILE A 29 0.49 12.24 -4.53
CA ILE A 29 0.34 11.34 -3.39
C ILE A 29 -0.41 10.09 -3.85
N LYS A 30 0.20 8.93 -3.62
CA LYS A 30 -0.38 7.62 -3.96
C LYS A 30 -0.50 6.80 -2.67
N VAL A 31 -1.72 6.33 -2.38
CA VAL A 31 -1.97 5.49 -1.21
C VAL A 31 -1.84 4.02 -1.64
N VAL A 32 -1.00 3.26 -0.94
CA VAL A 32 -0.88 1.80 -1.13
C VAL A 32 -1.52 1.13 0.08
N TYR A 33 -2.50 0.27 -0.16
CA TYR A 33 -3.10 -0.55 0.89
C TYR A 33 -2.34 -1.87 1.00
N ASN A 34 -1.56 -2.02 2.07
CA ASN A 34 -0.80 -3.23 2.34
C ASN A 34 -1.60 -4.10 3.32
N HIS A 35 -2.14 -5.23 2.85
CA HIS A 35 -2.97 -6.11 3.66
C HIS A 35 -2.12 -6.78 4.76
N LEU A 36 -2.47 -6.57 6.03
CA LEU A 36 -1.83 -7.25 7.18
C LEU A 36 -2.55 -8.55 7.58
N SER A 37 -3.81 -8.71 7.19
CA SER A 37 -4.57 -9.96 7.30
C SER A 37 -5.79 -10.00 6.37
N MET A 38 -6.25 -11.22 6.04
CA MET A 38 -7.49 -11.46 5.30
C MET A 38 -8.76 -11.03 6.06
N GLU A 39 -8.65 -10.88 7.39
CA GLU A 39 -9.72 -10.37 8.26
C GLU A 39 -9.35 -8.96 8.72
N GLY A 40 -10.17 -7.95 8.42
CA GLY A 40 -9.86 -6.56 8.75
C GLY A 40 -10.79 -5.54 8.11
N VAL A 41 -10.36 -4.27 8.17
CA VAL A 41 -11.00 -3.14 7.47
C VAL A 41 -10.79 -3.32 5.97
N SER A 42 -11.84 -3.21 5.16
CA SER A 42 -11.67 -3.39 3.71
C SER A 42 -10.93 -2.20 3.09
N SER A 43 -10.31 -2.40 1.93
CA SER A 43 -9.73 -1.29 1.14
C SER A 43 -10.75 -0.18 0.88
N LYS A 44 -12.02 -0.53 0.68
CA LYS A 44 -13.12 0.43 0.51
C LYS A 44 -13.35 1.26 1.78
N ASP A 45 -13.43 0.61 2.94
CA ASP A 45 -13.62 1.31 4.22
C ASP A 45 -12.43 2.25 4.52
N VAL A 46 -11.21 1.83 4.16
CA VAL A 46 -10.01 2.69 4.27
C VAL A 46 -10.17 3.92 3.39
N GLN A 47 -10.53 3.74 2.11
CA GLN A 47 -10.75 4.83 1.15
C GLN A 47 -11.79 5.83 1.65
N ASP A 48 -12.92 5.33 2.15
CA ASP A 48 -14.01 6.14 2.69
C ASP A 48 -13.54 6.94 3.92
N PHE A 49 -12.73 6.34 4.80
CA PHE A 49 -12.24 7.01 6.01
C PHE A 49 -11.18 8.10 5.73
N ILE A 50 -10.21 7.81 4.86
CA ILE A 50 -9.10 8.72 4.53
C ILE A 50 -9.47 9.74 3.44
N ASN A 51 -10.61 9.53 2.77
CA ASN A 51 -11.10 10.33 1.65
C ASN A 51 -10.02 10.50 0.55
N CYS A 52 -9.44 9.37 0.14
CA CYS A 52 -8.40 9.27 -0.88
C CYS A 52 -8.47 7.89 -1.54
N PRO A 53 -8.42 7.79 -2.88
CA PRO A 53 -8.44 6.51 -3.56
C PRO A 53 -7.17 5.70 -3.26
N VAL A 54 -7.35 4.39 -3.10
CA VAL A 54 -6.22 3.45 -3.01
C VAL A 54 -5.68 3.21 -4.41
N TYR A 55 -4.40 3.49 -4.60
CA TYR A 55 -3.72 3.39 -5.88
C TYR A 55 -3.34 1.94 -6.23
N ALA A 56 -2.94 1.17 -5.22
CA ALA A 56 -2.63 -0.24 -5.33
C ALA A 56 -2.89 -0.96 -4.01
N GLU A 57 -3.17 -2.25 -4.13
CA GLU A 57 -3.32 -3.17 -3.01
C GLU A 57 -2.23 -4.22 -3.10
N ILE A 58 -1.61 -4.54 -1.96
CA ILE A 58 -0.63 -5.63 -1.85
C ILE A 58 -1.23 -6.69 -0.94
N CYS A 59 -1.36 -7.91 -1.45
CA CYS A 59 -1.97 -9.03 -0.72
C CYS A 59 -1.22 -9.40 0.56
N CYS A 60 -1.91 -10.14 1.44
CA CYS A 60 -1.31 -10.68 2.67
C CYS A 60 -0.91 -12.15 2.44
N ASP A 61 0.38 -12.42 2.37
CA ASP A 61 0.94 -13.77 2.39
C ASP A 61 2.03 -13.87 3.47
N ARG A 62 1.66 -14.47 4.62
CA ARG A 62 2.56 -14.56 5.79
C ARG A 62 3.75 -15.47 5.56
N GLU A 63 3.59 -16.53 4.76
CA GLU A 63 4.66 -17.47 4.47
C GLU A 63 5.68 -16.82 3.56
N ALA A 64 5.21 -16.16 2.49
CA ALA A 64 6.07 -15.38 1.61
C ALA A 64 6.80 -14.28 2.37
N VAL A 65 6.12 -13.53 3.24
CA VAL A 65 6.75 -12.47 4.07
C VAL A 65 7.84 -13.04 4.98
N THR A 66 7.54 -14.15 5.65
CA THR A 66 8.51 -14.80 6.57
C THR A 66 9.71 -15.33 5.80
N SER A 67 9.48 -15.99 4.66
CA SER A 67 10.54 -16.52 3.78
C SER A 67 11.45 -15.40 3.25
N ALA A 68 10.87 -14.31 2.73
CA ALA A 68 11.62 -13.16 2.23
C ALA A 68 12.44 -12.48 3.36
N TYR A 69 11.87 -12.35 4.56
CA TYR A 69 12.57 -11.79 5.71
C TYR A 69 13.75 -12.66 6.15
N LEU A 70 13.54 -13.97 6.29
CA LEU A 70 14.58 -14.92 6.73
C LEU A 70 15.71 -15.06 5.70
N SER A 71 15.37 -15.11 4.42
CA SER A 71 16.34 -15.19 3.32
C SER A 71 17.06 -13.86 3.05
N ARG A 72 16.54 -12.74 3.59
CA ARG A 72 17.00 -11.36 3.29
C ARG A 72 16.93 -11.01 1.80
N THR A 73 16.05 -11.68 1.07
CA THR A 73 15.86 -11.48 -0.37
C THR A 73 14.54 -10.72 -0.60
N PRO A 74 14.56 -9.58 -1.31
CA PRO A 74 13.34 -8.89 -1.71
C PRO A 74 12.40 -9.81 -2.50
N PHE A 75 11.08 -9.62 -2.38
CA PHE A 75 10.07 -10.44 -3.06
C PHE A 75 10.34 -10.60 -4.57
N LEU A 76 10.72 -9.51 -5.25
CA LEU A 76 11.01 -9.51 -6.69
C LEU A 76 12.25 -10.31 -7.11
N LEU A 77 13.15 -10.63 -6.16
CA LEU A 77 14.38 -11.38 -6.42
C LEU A 77 14.30 -12.82 -5.90
N GLY A 78 13.20 -13.19 -5.25
CA GLY A 78 12.97 -14.51 -4.67
C GLY A 78 12.03 -15.38 -5.51
N GLU A 79 11.37 -16.33 -4.85
CA GLU A 79 10.33 -17.14 -5.47
C GLU A 79 9.08 -16.29 -5.77
N MET A 80 8.57 -16.39 -7.00
CA MET A 80 7.41 -15.62 -7.44
C MET A 80 6.14 -16.05 -6.71
N ASN A 81 5.59 -15.12 -5.93
CA ASN A 81 4.34 -15.26 -5.19
C ASN A 81 3.39 -14.09 -5.53
N GLN A 82 2.21 -14.07 -4.89
CA GLN A 82 1.23 -13.02 -5.17
C GLN A 82 1.72 -11.62 -4.77
N ILE A 83 2.47 -11.49 -3.66
CA ILE A 83 3.08 -10.20 -3.26
C ILE A 83 4.01 -9.69 -4.37
N SER A 84 4.82 -10.58 -4.95
CA SER A 84 5.76 -10.23 -6.02
C SER A 84 5.02 -9.67 -7.24
N LYS A 85 3.94 -10.32 -7.68
CA LYS A 85 3.08 -9.87 -8.78
C LYS A 85 2.39 -8.53 -8.49
N ASP A 86 1.91 -8.33 -7.25
CA ASP A 86 1.28 -7.08 -6.84
C ASP A 86 2.30 -5.92 -6.85
N VAL A 87 3.54 -6.17 -6.43
CA VAL A 87 4.64 -5.21 -6.47
C VAL A 87 5.08 -4.89 -7.90
N GLU A 88 5.14 -5.88 -8.79
CA GLU A 88 5.37 -5.66 -10.23
C GLU A 88 4.27 -4.78 -10.83
N THR A 89 3.01 -5.10 -10.56
CA THR A 89 1.86 -4.31 -11.03
C THR A 89 1.90 -2.87 -10.50
N LEU A 90 2.25 -2.68 -9.22
CA LEU A 90 2.46 -1.35 -8.64
C LEU A 90 3.58 -0.60 -9.37
N THR A 91 4.68 -1.28 -9.69
CA THR A 91 5.81 -0.71 -10.41
C THR A 91 5.39 -0.26 -11.81
N GLU A 92 4.70 -1.12 -12.56
CA GLU A 92 4.16 -0.79 -13.88
C GLU A 92 3.19 0.41 -13.83
N LYS A 93 2.28 0.46 -12.85
CA LYS A 93 1.38 1.62 -12.63
C LYS A 93 2.18 2.90 -12.40
N ILE A 94 3.26 2.84 -11.62
CA ILE A 94 4.10 4.01 -11.34
C ILE A 94 4.78 4.51 -12.62
N PHE A 95 5.29 3.61 -13.46
CA PHE A 95 5.99 3.97 -14.69
C PHE A 95 5.05 4.38 -15.84
N SER A 96 3.92 3.70 -16.01
CA SER A 96 2.89 4.06 -17.01
C SER A 96 2.20 5.38 -16.68
N GLY A 97 2.10 5.74 -15.40
CA GLY A 97 1.58 7.04 -14.96
C GLY A 97 2.54 8.24 -15.19
N ARG A 98 3.67 8.07 -15.91
CA ARG A 98 4.65 9.13 -16.18
C ARG A 98 4.48 9.89 -17.52
N GLU A 99 3.43 9.65 -18.30
CA GLU A 99 3.20 10.40 -19.56
C GLU A 99 2.39 11.71 -19.43
N ALA A 100 2.61 12.47 -18.36
CA ALA A 100 2.20 13.89 -18.31
C ALA A 100 3.14 14.68 -17.39
N LEU A 101 4.40 14.84 -17.84
CA LEU A 101 5.28 15.91 -17.37
C LEU A 101 5.09 17.13 -18.25
#